data_AF-A0A524BLF2-F1
#
_entry.id   AF-A0A524BLF2-F1
#
_cell.length_a   1.000
_cell.length_b   1.000
_cell.length_c   1.000
_cell.angle_alpha   90.00
_cell.angle_beta   90.00
_cell.angle_gamma   90.00
#
_symmetry.space_group_name_H-M   'P 1'
#
loop_
_entity.id
_entity.type
_entity.pdbx_description
1 polymer ?
#
loop_
_entity_poly.entity_id
_entity_poly.type
_entity_poly.pdbx_seq_one_letter_code
_entity_poly.pdbx_strand_id
1 'polypeptide(L)'
;MGDGTAPRLRRRGTRHDRRRGIALTTATGRRQHPHRDRGGHVIVNPQLASLLARFRHANAIAILDGPFPSYPDVETIELILAPGIPTIPQVVDVILAEHEVSSVVMAKEFQQVVDAPTQADYLSHLGDLPVEWIDHVDFKKMVGTCLGIVHTGDPVPYSNVILRWG
;
A
#
# COMPACT_ATOMS: atom_id res chain seq x y z
N MET A 1 -50.45 -45.62 7.91
CA MET A 1 -49.94 -45.43 9.28
C MET A 1 -48.74 -46.36 9.44
N GLY A 2 -47.55 -45.77 9.60
CA GLY A 2 -46.28 -46.39 10.06
C GLY A 2 -45.72 -47.54 9.22
N ASP A 3 -44.43 -47.81 9.14
CA ASP A 3 -43.19 -47.11 9.49
C ASP A 3 -42.07 -47.94 8.80
N GLY A 4 -40.92 -47.32 8.57
CA GLY A 4 -39.99 -47.69 7.51
C GLY A 4 -39.09 -48.91 7.70
N THR A 5 -38.23 -49.13 6.70
CA THR A 5 -36.92 -49.75 6.87
C THR A 5 -36.03 -49.43 5.68
N ALA A 6 -34.95 -48.68 5.90
CA ALA A 6 -33.90 -48.41 4.91
C ALA A 6 -32.85 -49.54 4.91
N PRO A 7 -32.28 -49.93 3.75
CA PRO A 7 -31.17 -50.87 3.74
C PRO A 7 -29.82 -50.15 3.75
N ARG A 8 -28.95 -50.60 4.66
CA ARG A 8 -27.51 -50.28 4.70
C ARG A 8 -26.79 -51.09 3.63
N LEU A 9 -25.95 -50.45 2.81
CA LEU A 9 -24.92 -51.15 2.04
C LEU A 9 -23.53 -50.70 2.50
N ARG A 10 -22.83 -51.59 3.20
CA ARG A 10 -21.37 -51.50 3.40
C ARG A 10 -20.71 -52.25 2.24
N ARG A 11 -19.74 -51.63 1.55
CA ARG A 11 -18.63 -52.37 0.93
C ARG A 11 -17.30 -51.67 1.18
N ARG A 12 -16.38 -52.45 1.75
CA ARG A 12 -14.94 -52.20 1.87
C ARG A 12 -14.26 -52.55 0.53
N GLY A 13 -13.18 -51.85 0.20
CA GLY A 13 -12.17 -52.23 -0.80
C GLY A 13 -11.10 -51.13 -0.85
N THR A 14 -10.00 -51.22 -0.11
CA THR A 14 -8.70 -51.87 -0.39
C THR A 14 -7.67 -50.97 -1.08
N ARG A 15 -6.60 -50.73 -0.31
CA ARG A 15 -5.25 -50.17 -0.56
C ARG A 15 -4.63 -50.37 -1.95
N HIS A 16 -3.89 -49.36 -2.43
CA HIS A 16 -2.44 -49.40 -2.74
C HIS A 16 -1.98 -47.98 -3.15
N ASP A 17 -1.12 -47.32 -2.36
CA ASP A 17 0.36 -47.26 -2.51
C ASP A 17 0.83 -46.49 -3.76
N ARG A 18 1.46 -45.32 -3.56
CA ARG A 18 2.89 -45.06 -3.87
C ARG A 18 3.21 -43.56 -3.91
N ARG A 19 4.16 -43.19 -3.04
CA ARG A 19 5.35 -42.32 -3.26
C ARG A 19 5.16 -40.95 -3.93
N ARG A 20 5.75 -39.95 -3.27
CA ARG A 20 6.39 -38.68 -3.72
C ARG A 20 5.85 -37.54 -2.85
N GLY A 21 6.61 -36.68 -2.23
CA GLY A 21 8.04 -36.53 -2.04
C GLY A 21 8.20 -35.53 -0.89
N ILE A 22 9.26 -35.70 -0.11
CA ILE A 22 9.64 -34.76 0.93
C ILE A 22 10.09 -33.49 0.19
N ALA A 23 9.36 -32.39 0.34
CA ALA A 23 9.84 -31.06 -0.03
C ALA A 23 10.35 -30.38 1.24
N LEU A 24 11.66 -30.24 1.35
CA LEU A 24 12.28 -29.30 2.27
C LEU A 24 11.86 -27.89 1.84
N THR A 25 11.12 -27.20 2.70
CA THR A 25 10.86 -25.76 2.51
C THR A 25 12.02 -24.99 3.16
N THR A 26 13.07 -24.77 2.39
CA THR A 26 14.04 -23.69 2.61
C THR A 26 13.65 -22.47 1.79
N ALA A 27 14.02 -21.29 2.30
CA ALA A 27 14.06 -19.97 1.67
C ALA A 27 12.79 -19.11 1.79
N THR A 28 12.87 -18.17 2.73
CA THR A 28 12.65 -16.73 2.53
C THR A 28 11.74 -16.37 1.35
N GLY A 29 10.43 -16.41 1.56
CA GLY A 29 9.45 -15.91 0.62
C GLY A 29 9.46 -14.38 0.56
N ARG A 30 10.45 -13.81 -0.13
CA ARG A 30 10.27 -12.47 -0.72
C ARG A 30 9.14 -12.62 -1.74
N ARG A 31 8.00 -11.99 -1.48
CA ARG A 31 6.97 -11.79 -2.51
C ARG A 31 7.64 -11.00 -3.64
N GLN A 32 7.89 -11.67 -4.75
CA GLN A 32 8.31 -10.99 -5.97
C GLN A 32 7.06 -10.32 -6.53
N HIS A 33 7.03 -8.99 -6.52
CA HIS A 33 6.02 -8.23 -7.26
C HIS A 33 6.28 -8.46 -8.76
N PRO A 34 5.33 -9.02 -9.51
CA PRO A 34 5.53 -9.38 -10.91
C PRO A 34 5.32 -8.12 -11.76
N HIS A 35 6.27 -7.19 -11.76
CA HIS A 35 6.30 -6.09 -12.74
C HIS A 35 7.72 -5.59 -13.05
N ARG A 36 8.71 -6.51 -13.05
CA ARG A 36 10.01 -6.26 -13.68
C ARG A 36 10.06 -6.93 -15.03
N ASP A 37 9.46 -6.33 -16.05
CA ASP A 37 10.04 -6.34 -17.39
C ASP A 37 9.42 -5.28 -18.32
N ARG A 38 10.28 -4.61 -19.09
CA ARG A 38 10.08 -3.54 -20.10
C ARG A 38 10.14 -2.09 -19.58
N GLY A 39 11.22 -1.41 -19.94
CA GLY A 39 11.46 0.02 -19.70
C GLY A 39 10.46 0.94 -20.41
N GLY A 40 9.31 1.13 -19.78
CA GLY A 40 8.39 2.24 -20.00
C GLY A 40 8.08 2.89 -18.66
N HIS A 41 7.92 4.21 -18.64
CA HIS A 41 7.53 4.96 -17.45
C HIS A 41 6.25 4.36 -16.84
N VAL A 42 6.31 3.93 -15.59
CA VAL A 42 5.16 3.50 -14.78
C VAL A 42 4.20 4.66 -14.60
N ILE A 43 4.72 5.90 -14.55
CA ILE A 43 3.94 7.12 -14.35
C ILE A 43 3.65 7.82 -15.67
N VAL A 44 2.40 7.68 -16.12
CA VAL A 44 1.90 8.33 -17.35
C VAL A 44 0.99 9.52 -17.09
N ASN A 45 0.58 9.76 -15.82
CA ASN A 45 -0.15 10.98 -15.48
C ASN A 45 0.80 12.17 -15.64
N PRO A 46 0.53 13.13 -16.55
CA PRO A 46 1.48 14.17 -16.90
C PRO A 46 1.73 15.15 -15.74
N GLN A 47 0.74 15.39 -14.89
CA GLN A 47 0.88 16.30 -13.76
C GLN A 47 1.70 15.65 -12.64
N LEU A 48 1.45 14.38 -12.35
CA LEU A 48 2.25 13.61 -11.40
C LEU A 48 3.70 13.47 -11.88
N ALA A 49 3.91 13.13 -13.17
CA ALA A 49 5.25 13.05 -13.75
C ALA A 49 5.99 14.39 -13.67
N SER A 50 5.29 15.51 -13.91
CA SER A 50 5.84 16.86 -13.78
C SER A 50 6.25 17.19 -12.35
N LEU A 51 5.41 16.86 -11.35
CA LEU A 51 5.70 17.03 -9.94
C LEU A 51 6.94 16.20 -9.54
N LEU A 52 6.96 14.92 -9.90
CA LEU A 52 8.02 14.00 -9.52
C LEU A 52 9.35 14.29 -10.21
N ALA A 53 9.36 14.87 -11.41
CA ALA A 53 10.58 15.41 -12.02
C ALA A 53 11.24 16.54 -11.18
N ARG A 54 10.47 17.17 -10.29
CA ARG A 54 10.93 18.18 -9.32
C ARG A 54 11.18 17.62 -7.91
N PHE A 55 10.85 16.36 -7.66
CA PHE A 55 11.09 15.68 -6.39
C PHE A 55 12.58 15.29 -6.27
N ARG A 56 13.36 16.22 -5.69
CA ARG A 56 14.82 16.17 -5.55
C ARG A 56 15.31 17.14 -4.47
N HIS A 57 16.51 16.93 -3.94
CA HIS A 57 17.07 17.69 -2.81
C HIS A 57 16.23 17.56 -1.53
N ALA A 58 16.34 18.47 -0.57
CA ALA A 58 15.67 18.36 0.72
C ALA A 58 14.14 18.61 0.69
N ASN A 59 13.44 18.31 -0.41
CA ASN A 59 12.00 18.49 -0.53
C ASN A 59 11.21 17.19 -0.26
N ALA A 60 9.90 17.34 -0.10
CA ALA A 60 8.98 16.27 0.27
C ALA A 60 7.69 16.38 -0.54
N ILE A 61 7.03 15.25 -0.78
CA ILE A 61 5.68 15.19 -1.37
C ILE A 61 4.73 14.52 -0.40
N ALA A 62 3.50 15.03 -0.31
CA ALA A 62 2.45 14.44 0.51
C ALA A 62 1.52 13.60 -0.35
N ILE A 63 1.17 12.40 0.09
CA ILE A 63 0.17 11.53 -0.55
C ILE A 63 -0.96 11.34 0.46
N LEU A 64 -2.14 11.83 0.11
CA LEU A 64 -3.21 12.07 1.08
C LEU A 64 -4.52 11.37 0.70
N ASP A 65 -5.34 11.11 1.71
CA ASP A 65 -6.73 10.68 1.60
C ASP A 65 -7.64 11.82 1.11
N GLY A 66 -8.83 11.46 0.61
CA GLY A 66 -9.77 12.43 0.03
C GLY A 66 -10.33 13.48 1.01
N PRO A 67 -10.58 13.17 2.29
CA PRO A 67 -11.06 14.15 3.27
C PRO A 67 -10.02 15.17 3.77
N PHE A 68 -8.77 15.13 3.32
CA PHE A 68 -7.70 15.99 3.84
C PHE A 68 -7.91 17.49 3.50
N PRO A 69 -7.53 18.43 4.38
CA PRO A 69 -7.63 19.87 4.09
C PRO A 69 -6.92 20.31 2.81
N SER A 70 -7.47 21.33 2.14
CA SER A 70 -6.82 21.96 0.98
C SER A 70 -5.76 22.97 1.39
N TYR A 71 -4.67 23.05 0.60
CA TYR A 71 -3.56 24.00 0.78
C TYR A 71 -3.41 24.84 -0.50
N PRO A 72 -3.99 26.05 -0.58
CA PRO A 72 -4.05 26.84 -1.82
C PRO A 72 -2.69 27.15 -2.45
N ASP A 73 -1.64 27.25 -1.63
CA ASP A 73 -0.28 27.61 -2.07
C ASP A 73 0.59 26.38 -2.39
N VAL A 74 0.05 25.16 -2.27
CA VAL A 74 0.76 23.90 -2.56
C VAL A 74 0.16 23.25 -3.79
N GLU A 75 0.99 22.95 -4.78
CA GLU A 75 0.57 22.24 -5.99
C GLU A 75 -0.11 20.93 -5.62
N THR A 76 -1.36 20.74 -6.05
CA THR A 76 -2.16 19.56 -5.71
C THR A 76 -2.50 18.79 -6.99
N ILE A 77 -2.15 17.52 -7.02
CA ILE A 77 -2.47 16.56 -8.08
C ILE A 77 -3.62 15.69 -7.62
N GLU A 78 -4.80 15.92 -8.19
CA GLU A 78 -6.00 15.12 -7.92
C GLU A 78 -5.96 13.82 -8.74
N LEU A 79 -5.78 12.69 -8.05
CA LEU A 79 -5.86 11.35 -8.66
C LEU A 79 -7.14 10.60 -8.28
N ILE A 80 -8.01 11.20 -7.47
CA ILE A 80 -9.24 10.56 -6.98
C ILE A 80 -10.17 10.28 -8.15
N LEU A 81 -10.35 8.99 -8.48
CA LEU A 81 -11.32 8.55 -9.49
C LEU A 81 -12.64 8.12 -8.86
N ALA A 82 -12.54 7.42 -7.72
CA ALA A 82 -13.66 6.91 -6.95
C ALA A 82 -13.20 6.60 -5.52
N PRO A 83 -14.11 6.36 -4.57
CA PRO A 83 -13.73 5.82 -3.26
C PRO A 83 -12.92 4.53 -3.41
N GLY A 84 -11.74 4.51 -2.80
CA GLY A 84 -10.74 3.43 -2.88
C GLY A 84 -9.88 3.43 -4.14
N ILE A 85 -9.96 4.43 -5.03
CA ILE A 85 -9.29 4.41 -6.33
C ILE A 85 -8.61 5.76 -6.68
N PRO A 86 -7.27 5.81 -6.78
CA PRO A 86 -6.31 4.82 -6.27
C PRO A 86 -6.21 4.90 -4.74
N THR A 87 -5.60 3.87 -4.12
CA THR A 87 -5.22 3.90 -2.70
C THR A 87 -3.83 4.52 -2.50
N ILE A 88 -3.51 4.95 -1.28
CA ILE A 88 -2.18 5.47 -0.94
C ILE A 88 -1.09 4.43 -1.22
N PRO A 89 -1.21 3.16 -0.79
CA PRO A 89 -0.22 2.12 -1.11
C PRO A 89 0.04 1.95 -2.62
N GLN A 90 -1.00 2.01 -3.45
CA GLN A 90 -0.84 1.92 -4.91
C GLN A 90 -0.02 3.08 -5.48
N VAL A 91 -0.26 4.31 -4.99
CA VAL A 91 0.49 5.48 -5.42
C VAL A 91 1.94 5.43 -4.91
N VAL A 92 2.14 4.99 -3.67
CA VAL A 92 3.47 4.79 -3.09
C VAL A 92 4.27 3.78 -3.87
N ASP A 93 3.71 2.60 -4.18
CA ASP A 93 4.39 1.54 -4.95
C ASP A 93 4.90 2.07 -6.30
N VAL A 94 4.06 2.83 -6.99
CA VAL A 94 4.39 3.42 -8.29
C VAL A 94 5.51 4.46 -8.18
N ILE A 95 5.50 5.30 -7.13
CA ILE A 95 6.55 6.30 -6.90
C ILE A 95 7.87 5.63 -6.52
N LEU A 96 7.85 4.68 -5.58
CA LEU A 96 9.06 3.97 -5.11
C LEU A 96 9.68 3.08 -6.18
N ALA A 97 8.94 2.71 -7.24
CA ALA A 97 9.48 2.00 -8.38
C ALA A 97 10.44 2.86 -9.24
N GLU A 98 10.28 4.19 -9.22
CA GLU A 98 11.03 5.11 -10.08
C GLU A 98 11.86 6.16 -9.33
N HIS A 99 11.58 6.40 -8.05
CA HIS A 99 12.19 7.47 -7.25
C HIS A 99 12.85 6.95 -5.96
N GLU A 100 14.02 7.52 -5.65
CA GLU A 100 14.70 7.31 -4.38
C GLU A 100 14.05 8.16 -3.27
N VAL A 101 13.79 7.53 -2.13
CA VAL A 101 13.17 8.12 -0.95
C VAL A 101 14.02 7.76 0.25
N SER A 102 14.33 8.74 1.12
CA SER A 102 15.16 8.52 2.30
C SER A 102 14.36 8.12 3.53
N SER A 103 13.14 8.64 3.65
CA SER A 103 12.30 8.48 4.84
C SER A 103 10.84 8.81 4.54
N VAL A 104 9.96 8.35 5.44
CA VAL A 104 8.53 8.59 5.40
C VAL A 104 8.10 9.25 6.70
N VAL A 105 7.14 10.17 6.64
CA VAL A 105 6.46 10.71 7.82
C VAL A 105 5.02 10.26 7.81
N MET A 106 4.51 9.82 8.96
CA MET A 106 3.11 9.40 9.16
C MET A 106 2.55 9.93 10.48
N ALA A 107 1.22 10.04 10.55
CA ALA A 107 0.53 10.43 11.77
C ALA A 107 0.44 9.26 12.77
N LYS A 108 0.76 9.48 14.05
CA LYS A 108 0.62 8.47 15.13
C LYS A 108 -0.79 7.93 15.26
N GLU A 109 -1.79 8.75 14.92
CA GLU A 109 -3.21 8.39 14.94
C GLU A 109 -3.53 7.20 14.04
N PHE A 110 -2.75 6.97 12.97
CA PHE A 110 -2.85 5.76 12.16
C PHE A 110 -2.69 4.51 13.02
N GLN A 111 -1.68 4.49 13.90
CA GLN A 111 -1.41 3.36 14.79
C GLN A 111 -2.47 3.19 15.89
N GLN A 112 -3.19 4.27 16.20
CA GLN A 112 -4.18 4.32 17.27
C GLN A 112 -5.58 3.91 16.80
N VAL A 113 -5.91 4.23 15.54
CA VAL A 113 -7.28 4.12 14.99
C VAL A 113 -7.45 2.94 14.04
N VAL A 114 -6.41 2.60 13.28
CA VAL A 114 -6.48 1.53 12.27
C VAL A 114 -6.15 0.18 12.90
N ASP A 115 -6.75 -0.92 12.44
CA ASP A 115 -6.46 -2.25 12.96
C ASP A 115 -5.06 -2.74 12.54
N ALA A 116 -4.44 -3.58 13.36
CA ALA A 116 -3.06 -4.04 13.13
C ALA A 116 -2.83 -4.76 11.79
N PRO A 117 -3.74 -5.61 11.27
CA PRO A 117 -3.63 -6.16 9.93
C PRO A 117 -3.55 -5.08 8.83
N THR A 118 -4.45 -4.10 8.86
CA THR A 118 -4.44 -3.00 7.88
C THR A 118 -3.18 -2.14 8.02
N GLN A 119 -2.73 -1.85 9.25
CA GLN A 119 -1.46 -1.15 9.46
C GLN A 119 -0.28 -1.90 8.85
N ALA A 120 -0.21 -3.22 9.07
CA ALA A 120 0.88 -4.05 8.57
C ALA A 120 0.89 -4.12 7.03
N ASP A 121 -0.28 -4.14 6.40
CA ASP A 121 -0.42 -4.06 4.94
C ASP A 121 0.18 -2.76 4.41
N TYR A 122 -0.28 -1.60 4.90
CA TYR A 122 0.21 -0.28 4.47
C TYR A 122 1.72 -0.11 4.68
N LEU A 123 2.22 -0.51 5.85
CA LEU A 123 3.65 -0.39 6.16
C LEU A 123 4.51 -1.32 5.29
N SER A 124 3.97 -2.44 4.80
CA SER A 124 4.72 -3.36 3.93
C SER A 124 5.11 -2.74 2.58
N HIS A 125 4.34 -1.75 2.10
CA HIS A 125 4.64 -1.00 0.88
C HIS A 125 5.80 -0.01 1.04
N LEU A 126 6.14 0.38 2.28
CA LEU A 126 7.26 1.27 2.56
C LEU A 126 8.61 0.53 2.59
N GLY A 127 8.59 -0.81 2.63
CA GLY A 127 9.80 -1.62 2.74
C GLY A 127 10.59 -1.31 4.02
N ASP A 128 11.89 -1.06 3.87
CA ASP A 128 12.80 -0.76 4.98
C ASP A 128 12.95 0.76 5.24
N LEU A 129 12.11 1.60 4.63
CA LEU A 129 12.19 3.06 4.81
C LEU A 129 11.94 3.43 6.28
N PRO A 130 12.78 4.29 6.88
CA PRO A 130 12.53 4.78 8.23
C PRO A 130 11.25 5.62 8.26
N VAL A 131 10.36 5.29 9.20
CA VAL A 131 9.10 6.01 9.41
C VAL A 131 9.21 6.90 10.64
N GLU A 132 9.08 8.20 10.43
CA GLU A 132 8.93 9.20 11.48
C GLU A 132 7.44 9.33 11.85
N TRP A 133 7.13 9.10 13.13
CA TRP A 133 5.76 9.20 13.64
C TRP A 133 5.55 10.52 14.39
N ILE A 134 4.66 11.36 13.88
CA ILE A 134 4.32 12.67 14.46
C ILE A 134 2.83 12.76 14.74
N ASP A 135 2.41 13.75 15.53
CA ASP A 135 0.98 13.96 15.79
C ASP A 135 0.30 14.50 14.52
N HIS A 136 -0.95 14.12 14.25
CA HIS A 136 -1.66 14.51 13.03
C HIS A 136 -1.77 16.04 12.85
N VAL A 137 -1.76 16.80 13.95
CA VAL A 137 -1.72 18.27 13.92
C VAL A 137 -0.41 18.78 13.31
N ASP A 138 0.72 18.17 13.66
CA ASP A 138 2.03 18.55 13.11
C ASP A 138 2.21 18.01 11.69
N PHE A 139 1.65 16.83 11.40
CA PHE A 139 1.58 16.30 10.04
C PHE A 139 0.89 17.29 9.10
N LYS A 140 -0.26 17.86 9.50
CA LYS A 140 -0.95 18.91 8.73
C LYS A 140 -0.10 20.16 8.50
N LYS A 141 0.75 20.55 9.45
CA LYS A 141 1.67 21.68 9.24
C LYS A 141 2.73 21.34 8.19
N MET A 142 3.28 20.12 8.23
CA MET A 142 4.30 19.68 7.28
C MET A 142 3.75 19.49 5.86
N VAL A 143 2.49 19.07 5.69
CA VAL A 143 1.84 19.01 4.37
C VAL A 143 1.88 20.38 3.69
N GLY A 144 1.63 21.46 4.43
CA GLY A 144 1.68 22.83 3.92
C GLY A 144 3.06 23.32 3.48
N THR A 145 4.13 22.55 3.72
CA THR A 145 5.50 22.86 3.29
C THR A 145 6.04 21.91 2.22
N CYS A 146 5.22 20.94 1.77
CA CYS A 146 5.62 19.98 0.74
C CYS A 146 5.73 20.65 -0.64
N LEU A 147 6.55 20.06 -1.51
CA LEU A 147 6.66 20.42 -2.93
C LEU A 147 5.30 20.32 -3.63
N GLY A 148 4.54 19.28 -3.29
CA GLY A 148 3.20 19.07 -3.80
C GLY A 148 2.45 18.00 -3.02
N ILE A 149 1.15 17.96 -3.26
CA ILE A 149 0.18 17.04 -2.69
C ILE A 149 -0.32 16.12 -3.82
N VAL A 150 -0.46 14.83 -3.53
CA VAL A 150 -1.10 13.85 -4.38
C VAL A 150 -2.33 13.33 -3.63
N HIS A 151 -3.51 13.74 -4.09
CA HIS A 151 -4.78 13.33 -3.49
C HIS A 151 -5.25 11.99 -4.07
N THR A 152 -5.67 11.10 -3.19
CA THR A 152 -6.04 9.72 -3.52
C THR A 152 -7.46 9.40 -3.03
N GLY A 153 -8.04 8.32 -3.56
CA GLY A 153 -9.34 7.84 -3.11
C GLY A 153 -9.27 7.01 -1.83
N ASP A 154 -8.13 6.96 -1.14
CA ASP A 154 -7.91 6.06 -0.01
C ASP A 154 -8.93 6.29 1.12
N PRO A 155 -9.61 5.24 1.61
CA PRO A 155 -10.63 5.37 2.64
C PRO A 155 -10.08 5.19 4.06
N VAL A 156 -8.80 4.80 4.23
CA VAL A 156 -8.25 4.44 5.53
C VAL A 156 -7.84 5.70 6.28
N PRO A 157 -8.41 5.94 7.47
CA PRO A 157 -8.16 7.18 8.21
C PRO A 157 -6.70 7.28 8.63
N TYR A 158 -6.13 8.48 8.52
CA TYR A 158 -4.75 8.77 8.92
C TYR A 158 -3.67 8.00 8.16
N SER A 159 -4.01 7.30 7.07
CA SER A 159 -3.07 6.56 6.23
C SER A 159 -2.12 7.44 5.40
N ASN A 160 -2.36 8.74 5.41
CA ASN A 160 -1.56 9.79 4.79
C ASN A 160 -0.05 9.61 5.03
N VAL A 161 0.74 9.78 3.98
CA VAL A 161 2.21 9.70 4.04
C VAL A 161 2.85 10.95 3.46
N ILE A 162 4.00 11.34 4.00
CA ILE A 162 4.90 12.31 3.37
C ILE A 162 6.18 11.57 3.01
N LEU A 163 6.53 11.55 1.72
CA LEU A 163 7.78 10.98 1.22
C LEU A 163 8.83 12.08 1.18
N ARG A 164 9.98 11.86 1.83
CA ARG A 164 11.13 12.76 1.77
C ARG A 164 12.15 12.23 0.79
N TRP A 165 12.61 13.10 -0.10
CA TRP A 165 13.67 12.74 -1.05
C TRP A 165 14.96 12.38 -0.30
N GLY A 166 15.76 11.49 -0.90
CA GLY A 166 17.04 11.00 -0.41
C GLY A 166 18.10 11.06 -1.47
#